data_AF-A0A7V9HHR7-F1
#
_entry.id   AF-A0A7V9HHR7-F1
#
_cell.length_a   1.000
_cell.length_b   1.000
_cell.length_c   1.000
_cell.angle_alpha   90.00
_cell.angle_beta   90.00
_cell.angle_gamma   90.00
#
_symmetry.space_group_name_H-M   'P 1'
#
loop_
_entity.id
_entity.type
_entity.pdbx_description
1 polymer ?
#
loop_
_entity_poly.entity_id
_entity_poly.type
_entity_poly.pdbx_seq_one_letter_code
_entity_poly.pdbx_strand_id
1 'polypeptide(L)'
;MTDQTLGAPGGVESGRVAWDVAHWGLGWEVKGTKRRHWTGDLTSARTICHFGHAGTLLWADPERDLALAVFCNRTVTRMWTFILPRWARLSNAVVAAATR
;
A
#
# COMPACT_ATOMS: atom_id res chain seq x y z
N MET A 1 -8.90 -2.52 10.43
CA MET A 1 -7.71 -2.66 11.30
C MET A 1 -7.14 -1.27 11.58
N THR A 2 -6.48 -1.08 12.72
CA THR A 2 -5.96 0.21 13.21
C THR A 2 -4.44 0.21 13.27
N ASP A 3 -3.83 1.39 13.33
CA ASP A 3 -2.42 1.57 13.62
C ASP A 3 -2.17 1.32 15.12
N GLN A 4 -1.43 0.26 15.47
CA GLN A 4 -1.06 -0.05 16.85
C GLN A 4 0.28 0.58 17.26
N THR A 5 1.10 1.02 16.30
CA THR A 5 2.36 1.71 16.61
C THR A 5 2.17 3.18 16.94
N LEU A 6 0.97 3.73 16.70
CA LEU A 6 0.65 5.15 16.85
C LEU A 6 1.61 6.05 16.05
N GLY A 7 2.04 5.54 14.88
CA GLY A 7 3.12 6.12 14.10
C GLY A 7 4.48 5.76 14.69
N ALA A 8 5.06 4.65 14.22
CA ALA A 8 6.35 4.18 14.72
C ALA A 8 7.43 5.26 14.52
N PRO A 9 8.18 5.61 15.58
CA PRO A 9 9.24 6.62 15.51
C PRO A 9 10.43 6.11 14.70
N GLY A 10 11.10 7.02 13.97
CA GLY A 10 12.21 6.70 13.07
C GLY A 10 11.79 6.41 11.62
N GLY A 11 10.49 6.41 11.34
CA GLY A 11 9.96 6.27 9.99
C GLY A 11 10.19 4.89 9.36
N VAL A 12 9.90 4.80 8.05
CA VAL A 12 10.22 3.62 7.25
C VAL A 12 10.62 4.02 5.84
N GLU A 13 11.66 3.37 5.32
CA GLU A 13 12.08 3.50 3.93
C GLU A 13 11.82 2.19 3.19
N SER A 14 11.20 2.28 2.02
CA SER A 14 10.96 1.14 1.14
C SER A 14 10.82 1.59 -0.31
N GLY A 15 11.45 0.85 -1.23
CA GLY A 15 11.31 1.12 -2.67
C GLY A 15 11.73 2.54 -3.08
N ARG A 16 12.75 3.11 -2.42
CA ARG A 16 13.23 4.51 -2.57
C ARG A 16 12.21 5.58 -2.16
N VAL A 17 11.23 5.23 -1.33
CA VAL A 17 10.32 6.16 -0.69
C VAL A 17 10.55 6.08 0.81
N ALA A 18 10.66 7.23 1.46
CA ALA A 18 10.75 7.35 2.91
C ALA A 18 9.50 8.06 3.46
N TRP A 19 9.03 7.59 4.61
CA TRP A 19 8.00 8.25 5.40
C TRP A 19 8.49 8.43 6.83
N ASP A 20 8.46 9.66 7.32
CA ASP A 20 8.91 10.00 8.68
C ASP A 20 8.05 9.37 9.77
N VAL A 21 6.80 9.03 9.44
CA VAL A 21 5.86 8.34 10.32
C VAL A 21 5.42 7.03 9.68
N ALA A 22 5.71 5.91 10.35
CA ALA A 22 5.36 4.58 9.89
C ALA A 22 4.17 4.00 10.66
N HIS A 23 2.98 4.17 10.11
CA HIS A 23 1.76 3.55 10.62
C HIS A 23 1.79 2.04 10.37
N TRP A 24 1.64 1.24 11.43
CA TRP A 24 1.70 -0.21 11.37
C TRP A 24 0.73 -0.86 12.36
N GLY A 25 0.08 -1.91 11.88
CA GLY A 25 -0.75 -2.75 12.70
C GLY A 25 0.00 -3.96 13.27
N LEU A 26 -0.75 -4.92 13.82
CA LEU A 26 -0.23 -6.25 14.20
C LEU A 26 0.11 -7.10 12.96
N GLY A 27 1.25 -6.83 12.33
CA GLY A 27 1.78 -7.56 11.17
C GLY A 27 1.37 -6.98 9.81
N TRP A 28 0.45 -6.02 9.78
CA TRP A 28 0.04 -5.33 8.55
C TRP A 28 0.60 -3.92 8.50
N GLU A 29 1.04 -3.49 7.33
CA GLU A 29 1.22 -2.06 7.10
C GLU A 29 -0.14 -1.36 7.14
N VAL A 30 -0.19 -0.18 7.77
CA VAL A 30 -1.35 0.73 7.66
C VAL A 30 -0.94 1.91 6.79
N LYS A 31 -1.81 2.34 5.87
CA LYS A 31 -1.53 3.47 4.97
C LYS A 31 -1.35 4.76 5.78
N GLY A 32 -2.31 5.06 6.66
CA GLY A 32 -2.34 6.27 7.47
C GLY A 32 -2.10 7.51 6.60
N THR A 33 -1.06 8.27 6.92
CA THR A 33 -0.72 9.53 6.22
C THR A 33 0.32 9.38 5.10
N LYS A 34 0.75 8.15 4.76
CA LYS A 34 1.78 7.90 3.74
C LYS A 34 1.34 8.38 2.36
N ARG A 35 2.18 9.19 1.71
CA ARG A 35 1.99 9.69 0.33
C ARG A 35 2.90 8.97 -0.66
N ARG A 36 2.52 8.93 -1.94
CA ARG A 36 3.22 8.13 -2.99
C ARG A 36 3.30 6.64 -2.62
N HIS A 37 2.24 6.14 -1.99
CA HIS A 37 2.13 4.78 -1.48
C HIS A 37 1.64 3.80 -2.57
N TRP A 38 2.02 2.53 -2.49
CA TRP A 38 1.64 1.51 -3.46
C TRP A 38 0.15 1.19 -3.52
N THR A 39 -0.61 1.54 -2.47
CA THR A 39 -2.08 1.44 -2.46
C THR A 39 -2.77 2.59 -3.20
N GLY A 40 -2.02 3.52 -3.79
CA GLY A 40 -2.56 4.66 -4.51
C GLY A 40 -3.14 5.74 -3.61
N ASP A 41 -3.72 6.76 -4.23
CA ASP A 41 -4.24 7.96 -3.56
C ASP A 41 -5.72 7.83 -3.21
N LEU A 42 -6.46 6.97 -3.92
CA LEU A 42 -7.91 6.85 -3.74
C LEU A 42 -8.30 5.89 -2.61
N THR A 43 -7.39 5.05 -2.12
CA THR A 43 -7.60 4.25 -0.91
C THR A 43 -7.63 5.11 0.35
N SER A 44 -8.39 4.72 1.37
CA SER A 44 -8.51 5.43 2.64
C SER A 44 -7.25 5.34 3.50
N ALA A 45 -7.13 6.23 4.49
CA ALA A 45 -6.07 6.16 5.49
C ALA A 45 -6.11 4.87 6.33
N ARG A 46 -7.28 4.22 6.44
CA ARG A 46 -7.47 2.96 7.17
C ARG A 46 -7.09 1.72 6.37
N THR A 47 -6.63 1.89 5.14
CA THR A 47 -6.21 0.78 4.28
C THR A 47 -5.03 0.04 4.90
N ILE A 48 -5.18 -1.28 5.03
CA ILE A 48 -4.09 -2.18 5.40
C ILE A 48 -3.43 -2.76 4.16
N CYS A 49 -2.14 -3.02 4.22
CA CYS A 49 -1.37 -3.46 3.08
C CYS A 49 -0.24 -4.40 3.49
N HIS A 50 0.19 -5.23 2.55
CA HIS A 50 1.54 -5.76 2.53
C HIS A 50 1.91 -6.02 1.07
N PHE A 51 3.11 -5.62 0.67
CA PHE A 51 3.67 -6.05 -0.60
C PHE A 51 4.81 -7.03 -0.36
N GLY A 52 4.95 -8.02 -1.24
CA GLY A 52 5.97 -9.05 -1.14
C GLY A 52 7.06 -8.85 -2.20
N HIS A 53 8.30 -9.14 -1.83
CA HIS A 53 9.45 -9.06 -2.74
C HIS A 53 9.26 -9.94 -4.00
N ALA A 54 8.49 -11.02 -3.88
CA ALA A 54 8.12 -11.91 -4.98
C ALA A 54 7.23 -11.26 -6.07
N GLY A 55 6.84 -9.99 -5.91
CA GLY A 55 5.96 -9.30 -6.86
C GLY A 55 4.49 -9.39 -6.49
N THR A 56 4.18 -9.53 -5.21
CA THR A 56 2.81 -9.58 -4.70
C THR A 56 2.42 -8.26 -4.06
N LEU A 57 1.13 -7.91 -4.16
CA LEU A 57 0.52 -6.79 -3.45
C LEU A 57 -0.83 -7.25 -2.92
N LEU A 58 -1.06 -7.09 -1.62
CA LEU A 58 -2.37 -7.26 -1.02
C LEU A 58 -2.72 -6.00 -0.25
N TRP A 59 -3.96 -5.53 -0.40
CA TRP A 59 -4.52 -4.51 0.48
C TRP A 59 -6.01 -4.71 0.69
N ALA A 60 -6.50 -4.21 1.82
CA ALA A 60 -7.93 -4.12 2.12
C ALA A 60 -8.25 -2.73 2.68
N ASP A 61 -9.28 -2.10 2.12
CA ASP A 61 -9.76 -0.78 2.49
C ASP A 61 -11.14 -0.90 3.16
N PRO A 62 -11.20 -0.84 4.50
CA PRO A 62 -12.45 -1.03 5.25
C PRO A 62 -13.43 0.14 5.09
N GLU A 63 -12.99 1.33 4.70
CA GLU A 63 -13.92 2.46 4.46
C GLU A 63 -14.63 2.32 3.11
N ARG A 64 -14.08 1.50 2.22
CA ARG A 64 -14.61 1.26 0.88
C ARG A 64 -15.23 -0.11 0.70
N ASP A 65 -15.15 -0.95 1.74
CA ASP A 65 -15.50 -2.37 1.69
C ASP A 65 -14.90 -3.10 0.47
N LEU A 66 -13.61 -2.87 0.23
CA LEU A 66 -12.92 -3.34 -0.97
C LEU A 66 -11.56 -3.95 -0.63
N ALA A 67 -11.19 -5.01 -1.32
CA ALA A 67 -9.88 -5.64 -1.21
C ALA A 67 -9.28 -5.95 -2.59
N LEU A 68 -7.95 -5.99 -2.65
CA LEU A 68 -7.18 -6.32 -3.84
C LEU A 68 -6.09 -7.34 -3.47
N ALA A 69 -5.94 -8.37 -4.29
CA ALA A 69 -4.79 -9.25 -4.27
C ALA A 69 -4.20 -9.36 -5.69
N VAL A 70 -2.90 -9.11 -5.81
CA VAL A 70 -2.15 -9.16 -7.07
C VAL A 70 -0.97 -10.09 -6.90
N PHE A 71 -0.83 -11.05 -7.83
CA PHE A 71 0.29 -11.97 -7.91
C PHE A 71 0.94 -11.82 -9.29
N CYS A 72 2.21 -11.44 -9.31
CA CYS A 72 2.99 -11.32 -10.53
C CYS A 72 4.15 -12.32 -10.54
N ASN A 73 4.72 -12.57 -11.72
CA ASN A 73 5.90 -13.40 -11.91
C ASN A 73 7.21 -12.59 -11.99
N ARG A 74 7.16 -11.28 -11.70
CA ARG A 74 8.33 -10.40 -11.68
C ARG A 74 8.54 -9.89 -10.26
N THR A 75 9.73 -10.14 -9.72
CA THR A 75 10.15 -9.69 -8.40
C THR A 75 10.31 -8.17 -8.33
N VAL A 76 10.27 -7.65 -7.10
CA VAL A 76 10.50 -6.23 -6.79
C VAL A 76 11.88 -5.76 -7.23
N THR A 77 12.92 -6.61 -7.22
CA THR A 77 14.27 -6.25 -7.71
C THR A 77 14.29 -5.64 -9.11
N ARG A 78 13.34 -5.99 -9.98
CA ARG A 78 13.21 -5.40 -11.33
C ARG A 78 12.68 -3.96 -11.31
N MET A 79 12.20 -3.46 -10.18
CA MET A 79 11.57 -2.15 -9.97
C MET A 79 10.38 -1.84 -10.89
N TRP A 80 9.91 -2.84 -11.65
CA TRP A 80 8.80 -2.72 -12.58
C TRP A 80 7.53 -2.19 -11.91
N THR A 81 7.24 -2.60 -10.68
CA THR A 81 6.04 -2.18 -9.96
C THR A 81 6.09 -0.72 -9.50
N PHE A 82 7.30 -0.15 -9.36
CA PHE A 82 7.54 1.18 -8.77
C PHE A 82 7.94 2.26 -9.78
N ILE A 83 8.68 1.95 -10.85
CA ILE A 83 9.19 2.95 -11.83
C ILE A 83 8.06 3.75 -12.51
N LEU A 84 6.94 3.11 -12.87
CA LEU A 84 5.74 3.79 -13.41
C LEU A 84 4.55 3.63 -12.46
N PRO A 85 4.66 4.13 -11.22
CA PRO A 85 3.99 3.67 -9.99
C PRO A 85 2.79 2.73 -10.24
N ARG A 86 3.07 1.51 -10.70
CA ARG A 86 2.07 0.67 -11.41
C ARG A 86 1.04 0.16 -10.42
N TRP A 87 1.48 -0.18 -9.22
CA TRP A 87 0.62 -0.57 -8.12
C TRP A 87 -0.32 0.55 -7.67
N ALA A 88 0.18 1.77 -7.53
CA ALA A 88 -0.65 2.91 -7.18
C ALA A 88 -1.70 3.20 -8.26
N ARG A 89 -1.29 3.16 -9.55
CA ARG A 89 -2.19 3.36 -10.69
C ARG A 89 -3.26 2.29 -10.77
N LEU A 90 -2.90 1.01 -10.61
CA LEU A 90 -3.83 -0.10 -10.57
C LEU A 90 -4.83 0.04 -9.42
N SER A 91 -4.33 0.32 -8.20
CA SER A 91 -5.19 0.48 -7.01
C SER A 91 -6.18 1.63 -7.20
N ASN A 92 -5.72 2.77 -7.72
CA ASN A 92 -6.61 3.89 -8.05
C ASN A 92 -7.67 3.51 -9.10
N ALA A 93 -7.28 2.79 -10.16
CA ALA A 93 -8.21 2.36 -11.19
C ALA A 93 -9.29 1.41 -10.65
N VAL A 94 -8.91 0.47 -9.77
CA VAL A 94 -9.83 -0.47 -9.12
C VAL A 94 -10.80 0.26 -8.20
N VAL A 95 -10.31 1.16 -7.34
CA VAL A 95 -11.17 1.98 -6.47
C VAL A 95 -12.15 2.82 -7.30
N ALA A 96 -11.67 3.48 -8.35
CA ALA A 96 -12.52 4.30 -9.23
C ALA A 96 -13.58 3.47 -9.96
N ALA A 97 -13.26 2.24 -10.37
CA ALA A 97 -14.19 1.35 -11.04
C ALA A 97 -15.27 0.79 -10.09
N ALA A 98 -14.92 0.53 -8.83
CA ALA A 98 -15.83 0.00 -7.82
C ALA A 98 -16.76 1.06 -7.19
N THR A 99 -16.48 2.36 -7.40
CA THR A 99 -17.30 3.48 -6.88
C THR A 99 -18.34 3.95 -7.92
N ARG A 100 -18.71 3.11 -8.89
CA ARG A 100 -19.69 3.41 -9.94
C ARG A 100 -21.02 2.74 -9.67
#